data_AF-A0A4Y2SHD7-F1
#
_entry.id   AF-A0A4Y2SHD7-F1
#
_cell.length_a   1.000
_cell.length_b   1.000
_cell.length_c   1.000
_cell.angle_alpha   90.00
_cell.angle_beta   90.00
_cell.angle_gamma   90.00
#
_symmetry.space_group_name_H-M   'P 1'
#
loop_
_entity.id
_entity.type
_entity.pdbx_description
1 polymer ?
#
loop_
_entity_poly.entity_id
_entity_poly.type
_entity_poly.pdbx_seq_one_letter_code
_entity_poly.pdbx_strand_id
1 'polypeptide(L)'
;MYSSQSLTSYTKCQARISFLHAITGCDTTSAFFKRGKTKVFKFFEKRHDLIDCAEVFTNIGSSSDIILTNGTRFLLAMYGAPNKIDSIDKYRYLSFMKNTRNNKRIQLSCLPPTSAAAYKHFCRVYYQVQVCLGNELDPENWGWVLKDNSLEPIQTLLLPAPQKILNTIFCNCMKGCNYNCGCKRVGLFCSQVCSNCQGKSYSNVESSTTDEAAYDINEKISDSSFFLEQSIEIQQQGEKEESEEQHITVEESEDYLDDS
;
A
#
# COMPACT_ATOMS: atom_id res chain seq x y z
N MET A 1 -6.31 -20.48 -1.48
CA MET A 1 -7.67 -19.97 -1.72
C MET A 1 -7.87 -19.86 -3.21
N TYR A 2 -8.23 -20.97 -3.83
CA TYR A 2 -8.36 -21.09 -5.29
C TYR A 2 -9.78 -21.52 -5.71
N SER A 3 -10.69 -21.74 -4.75
CA SER A 3 -12.09 -22.11 -5.00
C SER A 3 -13.04 -21.48 -3.98
N SER A 4 -14.33 -21.39 -4.32
CA SER A 4 -15.40 -20.99 -3.40
C SER A 4 -15.49 -21.90 -2.17
N GLN A 5 -15.18 -23.20 -2.33
CA GLN A 5 -15.11 -24.16 -1.24
C GLN A 5 -13.98 -23.83 -0.26
N SER A 6 -12.83 -23.36 -0.76
CA SER A 6 -11.69 -22.96 0.09
C SER A 6 -11.93 -21.67 0.90
N LEU A 7 -13.00 -20.93 0.60
CA LEU A 7 -13.43 -19.74 1.37
C LEU A 7 -14.29 -20.07 2.57
N THR A 8 -14.86 -21.29 2.65
CA THR A 8 -15.73 -21.70 3.76
C THR A 8 -14.99 -21.76 5.11
N SER A 9 -13.68 -22.03 5.08
CA SER A 9 -12.81 -22.01 6.26
C SER A 9 -12.38 -20.60 6.69
N TYR A 10 -12.78 -19.55 5.95
CA TYR A 10 -12.43 -18.14 6.21
C TYR A 10 -13.70 -17.29 6.26
N THR A 11 -14.45 -17.47 7.35
CA THR A 11 -15.81 -16.91 7.49
C THR A 11 -15.81 -15.38 7.46
N LYS A 12 -14.78 -14.71 7.99
CA LYS A 12 -14.71 -13.24 7.93
C LYS A 12 -14.46 -12.76 6.51
N CYS A 13 -13.55 -13.42 5.79
CA CYS A 13 -13.30 -13.14 4.38
C CYS A 13 -14.54 -13.38 3.53
N GLN A 14 -15.21 -14.52 3.73
CA GLN A 14 -16.42 -14.89 2.99
C GLN A 14 -17.51 -13.82 3.12
N ALA A 15 -17.77 -13.36 4.35
CA ALA A 15 -18.78 -12.34 4.62
C ALA A 15 -18.46 -10.96 4.00
N ARG A 16 -17.20 -10.70 3.63
CA ARG A 16 -16.72 -9.37 3.16
C ARG A 16 -15.98 -9.48 1.82
N ILE A 17 -16.30 -10.50 1.04
CA ILE A 17 -15.58 -10.85 -0.18
C ILE A 17 -15.63 -9.73 -1.22
N SER A 18 -16.77 -9.03 -1.36
CA SER A 18 -16.91 -7.91 -2.30
C SER A 18 -15.92 -6.79 -2.00
N PHE A 19 -15.81 -6.41 -0.72
CA PHE A 19 -14.84 -5.41 -0.28
C PHE A 19 -13.40 -5.90 -0.49
N LEU A 20 -13.07 -7.11 -0.02
CA LEU A 20 -11.71 -7.64 -0.12
C LEU A 20 -11.25 -7.84 -1.57
N HIS A 21 -12.16 -8.24 -2.46
CA HIS A 21 -11.91 -8.36 -3.89
C HIS A 21 -11.63 -6.99 -4.52
N ALA A 22 -12.48 -6.00 -4.25
CA ALA A 22 -12.32 -4.65 -4.81
C ALA A 22 -11.10 -3.90 -4.23
N ILE A 23 -10.86 -3.94 -2.92
CA ILE A 23 -9.76 -3.19 -2.27
C ILE A 23 -8.38 -3.70 -2.68
N THR A 24 -8.25 -5.00 -3.00
CA THR A 24 -6.99 -5.60 -3.47
C THR A 24 -6.80 -5.50 -4.98
N GLY A 25 -7.74 -4.88 -5.69
CA GLY A 25 -7.75 -4.72 -7.14
C GLY A 25 -8.66 -5.73 -7.84
N CYS A 26 -9.55 -5.27 -8.69
CA CYS A 26 -10.34 -6.07 -9.63
C CYS A 26 -10.32 -5.41 -11.01
N ASP A 27 -11.21 -5.80 -11.92
CA ASP A 27 -11.23 -5.26 -13.29
C ASP A 27 -11.42 -3.73 -13.33
N THR A 28 -12.07 -3.16 -12.31
CA THR A 28 -12.43 -1.73 -12.24
C THR A 28 -11.64 -0.96 -11.17
N THR A 29 -10.81 -1.62 -10.37
CA THR A 29 -10.03 -0.97 -9.30
C THR A 29 -8.54 -1.27 -9.44
N SER A 30 -7.70 -0.35 -8.96
CA SER A 30 -6.24 -0.53 -9.03
C SER A 30 -5.76 -1.63 -8.08
N ALA A 31 -4.69 -2.35 -8.46
CA ALA A 31 -4.04 -3.32 -7.59
C ALA A 31 -2.78 -2.74 -6.94
N PHE A 32 -2.49 -3.16 -5.71
CA PHE A 32 -1.27 -2.78 -5.01
C PHE A 32 -0.15 -3.80 -5.28
N PHE A 33 1.02 -3.32 -5.69
CA PHE A 33 2.15 -4.19 -6.01
C PHE A 33 2.56 -5.06 -4.80
N LYS A 34 2.72 -6.37 -5.02
CA LYS A 34 3.03 -7.39 -4.00
C LYS A 34 2.01 -7.53 -2.86
N ARG A 35 0.79 -7.00 -3.00
CA ARG A 35 -0.31 -7.16 -2.03
C ARG A 35 -1.44 -8.00 -2.66
N GLY A 36 -1.13 -9.26 -2.97
CA GLY A 36 -2.08 -10.18 -3.61
C GLY A 36 -3.23 -10.60 -2.69
N LYS A 37 -4.38 -10.95 -3.29
CA LYS A 37 -5.62 -11.37 -2.62
C LYS A 37 -5.40 -12.38 -1.51
N THR A 38 -4.75 -13.51 -1.81
CA THR A 38 -4.52 -14.59 -0.84
C THR A 38 -3.79 -14.12 0.42
N LYS A 39 -2.79 -13.24 0.27
CA LYS A 39 -2.06 -12.68 1.41
C LYS A 39 -2.95 -11.77 2.24
N VAL A 40 -3.72 -10.90 1.59
CA VAL A 40 -4.62 -9.96 2.28
C VAL A 40 -5.77 -10.70 2.95
N PHE A 41 -6.31 -11.77 2.36
CA PHE A 41 -7.41 -12.53 2.94
C PHE A 41 -6.93 -13.29 4.20
N LYS A 42 -5.79 -14.00 4.11
CA LYS A 42 -5.17 -14.64 5.29
C LYS A 42 -4.86 -13.63 6.40
N PHE A 43 -4.42 -12.42 6.03
CA PHE A 43 -4.19 -11.31 6.96
C PHE A 43 -5.49 -10.82 7.61
N PHE A 44 -6.53 -10.59 6.80
CA PHE A 44 -7.82 -10.08 7.24
C PHE A 44 -8.51 -11.04 8.20
N GLU A 45 -8.43 -12.35 7.93
CA GLU A 45 -9.01 -13.36 8.81
C GLU A 45 -8.46 -13.28 10.25
N LYS A 46 -7.22 -12.81 10.42
CA LYS A 46 -6.57 -12.64 11.72
C LYS A 46 -6.82 -11.27 12.38
N ARG A 47 -7.38 -10.29 11.66
CA ARG A 47 -7.48 -8.88 12.08
C ARG A 47 -8.92 -8.45 12.33
N HIS A 48 -9.42 -8.75 13.53
CA HIS A 48 -10.78 -8.37 13.95
C HIS A 48 -11.01 -6.85 13.96
N ASP A 49 -9.98 -6.07 14.23
CA ASP A 49 -9.99 -4.61 14.27
C ASP A 49 -10.16 -3.93 12.89
N LEU A 50 -10.18 -4.72 11.81
CA LEU A 50 -10.39 -4.23 10.45
C LEU A 50 -11.78 -4.57 9.90
N ILE A 51 -12.62 -5.25 10.69
CA ILE A 51 -13.96 -5.67 10.28
C ILE A 51 -14.85 -4.46 10.01
N ASP A 52 -14.88 -3.49 10.92
CA ASP A 52 -15.61 -2.23 10.78
C ASP A 52 -15.08 -1.40 9.60
N CYS A 53 -13.77 -1.46 9.32
CA CYS A 53 -13.22 -0.81 8.12
C CYS A 53 -13.82 -1.36 6.81
N ALA A 54 -14.14 -2.65 6.76
CA ALA A 54 -14.76 -3.26 5.59
C ALA A 54 -16.27 -2.95 5.53
N GLU A 55 -16.95 -2.95 6.68
CA GLU A 55 -18.41 -2.75 6.77
C GLU A 55 -18.86 -1.36 6.30
N VAL A 56 -18.05 -0.31 6.49
CA VAL A 56 -18.44 1.01 5.97
C VAL A 56 -18.58 1.03 4.44
N PHE A 57 -17.88 0.14 3.73
CA PHE A 57 -17.98 0.08 2.26
C PHE A 57 -19.24 -0.63 1.78
N THR A 58 -19.88 -1.44 2.62
CA THR A 58 -21.15 -2.10 2.31
C THR A 58 -22.36 -1.22 2.60
N ASN A 59 -22.21 -0.22 3.45
CA ASN A 59 -23.30 0.69 3.81
C ASN A 59 -23.57 1.69 2.67
N ILE A 60 -24.80 1.67 2.16
CA ILE A 60 -25.26 2.69 1.21
C ILE A 60 -25.32 4.06 1.92
N GLY A 61 -24.83 5.10 1.25
CA GLY A 61 -24.79 6.47 1.80
C GLY A 61 -23.61 6.77 2.73
N SER A 62 -22.64 5.85 2.87
CA SER A 62 -21.36 6.18 3.52
C SER A 62 -20.71 7.39 2.85
N SER A 63 -20.38 8.41 3.65
CA SER A 63 -19.71 9.60 3.13
C SER A 63 -18.28 9.28 2.68
N SER A 64 -17.76 10.12 1.77
CA SER A 64 -16.38 10.01 1.30
C SER A 64 -15.35 10.08 2.44
N ASP A 65 -15.63 10.84 3.51
CA ASP A 65 -14.73 10.99 4.66
C ASP A 65 -14.67 9.72 5.52
N ILE A 66 -15.82 9.05 5.71
CA ILE A 66 -15.89 7.77 6.42
C ILE A 66 -15.15 6.70 5.62
N ILE A 67 -15.35 6.68 4.30
CA ILE A 67 -14.66 5.78 3.36
C ILE A 67 -13.15 6.02 3.40
N LEU A 68 -12.71 7.29 3.34
CA LEU A 68 -11.30 7.65 3.39
C LEU A 68 -10.65 7.24 4.71
N THR A 69 -11.31 7.51 5.84
CA THR A 69 -10.80 7.18 7.17
C THR A 69 -10.58 5.68 7.34
N ASN A 70 -11.59 4.87 7.00
CA ASN A 70 -11.54 3.42 7.16
C ASN A 70 -10.66 2.76 6.09
N GLY A 71 -10.72 3.23 4.85
CA GLY A 71 -9.82 2.80 3.78
C GLY A 71 -8.36 3.06 4.13
N THR A 72 -8.05 4.23 4.71
CA THR A 72 -6.71 4.57 5.20
C THR A 72 -6.25 3.63 6.29
N ARG A 73 -7.10 3.35 7.29
CA ARG A 73 -6.77 2.44 8.39
C ARG A 73 -6.50 1.03 7.88
N PHE A 74 -7.34 0.52 6.98
CA PHE A 74 -7.14 -0.78 6.34
C PHE A 74 -5.85 -0.83 5.52
N LEU A 75 -5.60 0.20 4.69
CA LEU A 75 -4.42 0.27 3.83
C LEU A 75 -3.13 0.31 4.66
N LEU A 76 -3.07 1.13 5.71
CA LEU A 76 -1.92 1.23 6.60
C LEU A 76 -1.65 -0.12 7.28
N ALA A 77 -2.69 -0.79 7.79
CA ALA A 77 -2.57 -2.11 8.39
C ALA A 77 -2.06 -3.16 7.38
N MET A 78 -2.59 -3.14 6.15
CA MET A 78 -2.15 -4.02 5.05
C MET A 78 -0.68 -3.80 4.67
N TYR A 79 -0.19 -2.58 4.80
CA TYR A 79 1.22 -2.26 4.57
C TYR A 79 2.14 -2.52 5.78
N GLY A 80 1.58 -2.90 6.94
CA GLY A 80 2.33 -3.17 8.16
C GLY A 80 2.73 -1.92 8.94
N ALA A 81 1.94 -0.84 8.83
CA ALA A 81 2.16 0.36 9.62
C ALA A 81 1.85 0.13 11.10
N PRO A 82 2.65 0.68 12.03
CA PRO A 82 2.31 0.73 13.44
C PRO A 82 0.97 1.44 13.69
N ASN A 83 0.19 0.97 14.67
CA ASN A 83 -1.16 1.48 14.96
C ASN A 83 -1.25 2.99 15.26
N LYS A 84 -0.15 3.59 15.74
CA LYS A 84 -0.05 5.04 16.01
C LYS A 84 0.09 5.91 14.76
N ILE A 85 0.28 5.28 13.58
CA ILE A 85 0.40 6.00 12.32
C ILE A 85 -0.94 5.93 11.60
N ASP A 86 -1.51 7.09 11.35
CA ASP A 86 -2.82 7.31 10.73
C ASP A 86 -2.73 8.01 9.36
N SER A 87 -1.53 8.44 8.95
CA SER A 87 -1.28 9.11 7.68
C SER A 87 -0.52 8.22 6.69
N ILE A 88 -1.12 8.05 5.51
CA ILE A 88 -0.52 7.33 4.37
C ILE A 88 0.79 7.98 3.94
N ASP A 89 0.81 9.31 3.79
CA ASP A 89 1.98 10.02 3.29
C ASP A 89 3.14 9.98 4.30
N LYS A 90 2.83 10.09 5.60
CA LYS A 90 3.81 9.90 6.68
C LYS A 90 4.42 8.51 6.63
N TYR A 91 3.59 7.46 6.55
CA TYR A 91 4.09 6.08 6.48
C TYR A 91 4.85 5.79 5.20
N ARG A 92 4.41 6.35 4.06
CA ARG A 92 5.10 6.26 2.78
C ARG A 92 6.50 6.86 2.85
N TYR A 93 6.65 8.04 3.46
CA TYR A 93 7.96 8.67 3.69
C TYR A 93 8.86 7.82 4.61
N LEU A 94 8.34 7.35 5.74
CA LEU A 94 9.09 6.47 6.65
C LEU A 94 9.54 5.18 5.96
N SER A 95 8.67 4.58 5.13
CA SER A 95 8.98 3.39 4.34
C SER A 95 10.09 3.66 3.32
N PHE A 96 10.05 4.82 2.65
CA PHE A 96 11.11 5.25 1.75
C PHE A 96 12.45 5.41 2.47
N MET A 97 12.47 6.14 3.59
CA MET A 97 13.66 6.35 4.42
C MET A 97 14.24 5.06 4.99
N LYS A 98 13.39 4.08 5.30
CA LYS A 98 13.85 2.74 5.73
C LYS A 98 14.53 2.00 4.57
N ASN A 99 13.97 2.09 3.37
CA ASN A 99 14.50 1.40 2.20
C ASN A 99 15.81 2.01 1.67
N THR A 100 16.00 3.34 1.78
CA THR A 100 17.26 4.02 1.39
C THR A 100 18.45 3.59 2.25
N ARG A 101 18.24 3.29 3.54
CA ARG A 101 19.31 2.94 4.49
C ARG A 101 19.97 1.59 4.20
N ASN A 102 19.32 0.71 3.45
CA ASN A 102 19.78 -0.68 3.25
C ASN A 102 20.70 -0.87 2.03
N ASN A 103 21.16 0.20 1.36
CA ASN A 103 22.04 0.18 0.16
C ASN A 103 21.55 -0.70 -1.01
N LYS A 104 20.29 -1.15 -0.99
CA LYS A 104 19.63 -1.87 -2.09
C LYS A 104 18.86 -0.89 -2.95
N ARG A 105 18.71 -1.20 -4.25
CA ARG A 105 17.84 -0.42 -5.14
C ARG A 105 16.43 -0.36 -4.55
N ILE A 106 15.91 0.85 -4.37
CA ILE A 106 14.60 1.06 -3.79
C ILE A 106 13.56 0.71 -4.84
N GLN A 107 12.78 -0.33 -4.58
CA GLN A 107 11.63 -0.67 -5.41
C GLN A 107 10.46 0.25 -5.01
N LEU A 108 10.32 1.39 -5.70
CA LEU A 108 9.31 2.41 -5.40
C LEU A 108 7.88 1.88 -5.45
N SER A 109 7.61 0.84 -6.26
CA SER A 109 6.30 0.19 -6.33
C SER A 109 5.89 -0.52 -5.03
N CYS A 110 6.85 -0.86 -4.15
CA CYS A 110 6.57 -1.46 -2.85
C CYS A 110 6.13 -0.44 -1.79
N LEU A 111 6.22 0.86 -2.07
CA LEU A 111 5.75 1.89 -1.14
C LEU A 111 4.21 1.93 -1.11
N PRO A 112 3.59 2.31 0.02
CA PRO A 112 2.17 2.67 0.06
C PRO A 112 1.86 3.72 -1.01
N PRO A 113 0.67 3.76 -1.66
CA PRO A 113 0.30 4.85 -2.56
C PRO A 113 0.39 6.23 -1.89
N THR A 114 0.27 7.32 -2.65
CA THR A 114 0.02 8.63 -2.04
C THR A 114 -1.40 8.69 -1.48
N SER A 115 -1.66 9.57 -0.51
CA SER A 115 -3.01 9.80 0.03
C SER A 115 -4.04 10.10 -1.07
N ALA A 116 -3.69 10.95 -2.04
CA ALA A 116 -4.56 11.30 -3.16
C ALA A 116 -4.90 10.12 -4.08
N ALA A 117 -3.93 9.26 -4.38
CA ALA A 117 -4.16 8.07 -5.19
C ALA A 117 -4.97 7.01 -4.41
N ALA A 118 -4.68 6.86 -3.11
CA ALA A 118 -5.42 6.00 -2.21
C ALA A 118 -6.89 6.42 -2.11
N TYR A 119 -7.16 7.72 -1.95
CA TYR A 119 -8.52 8.25 -1.92
C TYR A 119 -9.33 7.87 -3.16
N LYS A 120 -8.78 8.09 -4.36
CA LYS A 120 -9.45 7.71 -5.62
C LYS A 120 -9.64 6.20 -5.75
N HIS A 121 -8.67 5.40 -5.27
CA HIS A 121 -8.85 3.95 -5.17
C HIS A 121 -10.03 3.59 -4.25
N PHE A 122 -10.10 4.18 -3.04
CA PHE A 122 -11.19 3.92 -2.10
C PHE A 122 -12.56 4.32 -2.65
N CYS A 123 -12.67 5.43 -3.37
CA CYS A 123 -13.90 5.82 -4.06
C CYS A 123 -14.35 4.74 -5.05
N ARG A 124 -13.45 4.24 -5.91
CA ARG A 124 -13.78 3.19 -6.87
C ARG A 124 -14.10 1.86 -6.19
N VAL A 125 -13.44 1.55 -5.08
CA VAL A 125 -13.75 0.36 -4.26
C VAL A 125 -15.16 0.48 -3.70
N TYR A 126 -15.54 1.63 -3.17
CA TYR A 126 -16.90 1.86 -2.69
C TYR A 126 -17.92 1.66 -3.80
N TYR A 127 -17.72 2.32 -4.95
CA TYR A 127 -18.57 2.15 -6.12
C TYR A 127 -18.72 0.67 -6.50
N GLN A 128 -17.60 -0.05 -6.64
CA GLN A 128 -17.60 -1.45 -7.04
C GLN A 128 -18.36 -2.33 -6.02
N VAL A 129 -18.16 -2.11 -4.73
CA VAL A 129 -18.87 -2.85 -3.67
C VAL A 129 -20.38 -2.59 -3.76
N GLN A 130 -20.78 -1.34 -3.97
CA GLN A 130 -22.20 -0.95 -4.05
C GLN A 130 -22.87 -1.54 -5.30
N VAL A 131 -22.20 -1.52 -6.46
CA VAL A 131 -22.67 -2.19 -7.68
C VAL A 131 -22.82 -3.71 -7.45
N CYS A 132 -21.86 -4.35 -6.78
CA CYS A 132 -21.95 -5.77 -6.44
C CYS A 132 -23.13 -6.10 -5.48
N LEU A 133 -23.59 -5.11 -4.70
CA LEU A 133 -24.76 -5.24 -3.82
C LEU A 133 -26.08 -4.88 -4.53
N GLY A 134 -26.03 -4.48 -5.80
CA GLY A 134 -27.21 -4.12 -6.60
C GLY A 134 -27.63 -2.65 -6.49
N ASN A 135 -26.78 -1.78 -5.92
CA ASN A 135 -27.06 -0.35 -5.83
C ASN A 135 -26.55 0.40 -7.06
N GLU A 136 -27.31 1.38 -7.51
CA GLU A 136 -26.92 2.29 -8.60
C GLU A 136 -26.33 3.57 -8.03
N LEU A 137 -25.11 3.89 -8.45
CA LEU A 137 -24.41 5.12 -8.12
C LEU A 137 -23.91 5.78 -9.40
N ASP A 138 -23.78 7.09 -9.37
CA ASP A 138 -23.12 7.83 -10.44
C ASP A 138 -21.59 7.66 -10.33
N PRO A 139 -20.93 7.00 -11.30
CA PRO A 139 -19.49 6.73 -11.24
C PRO A 139 -18.63 8.00 -11.18
N GLU A 140 -19.08 9.14 -11.72
CA GLU A 140 -18.30 10.38 -11.72
C GLU A 140 -18.09 10.93 -10.29
N ASN A 141 -19.04 10.65 -9.39
CA ASN A 141 -18.89 10.97 -7.96
C ASN A 141 -17.90 10.05 -7.22
N TRP A 142 -17.50 8.93 -7.84
CA TRP A 142 -16.75 7.86 -7.18
C TRP A 142 -15.42 7.51 -7.87
N GLY A 143 -14.75 8.52 -8.41
CA GLY A 143 -13.36 8.39 -8.87
C GLY A 143 -13.21 7.99 -10.33
N TRP A 144 -14.27 8.16 -11.11
CA TRP A 144 -14.28 8.07 -12.57
C TRP A 144 -14.51 9.45 -13.18
N VAL A 145 -14.22 9.59 -14.47
CA VAL A 145 -14.56 10.76 -15.28
C VAL A 145 -15.07 10.28 -16.63
N LEU A 146 -16.15 10.85 -17.13
CA LEU A 146 -16.63 10.56 -18.47
C LEU A 146 -15.84 11.39 -19.51
N LYS A 147 -15.16 10.70 -20.41
CA LYS A 147 -14.44 11.30 -21.55
C LYS A 147 -14.72 10.52 -22.80
N ASP A 148 -15.10 11.20 -23.88
CA ASP A 148 -15.36 10.57 -25.18
C ASP A 148 -16.31 9.36 -25.08
N ASN A 149 -17.37 9.48 -24.26
CA ASN A 149 -18.33 8.43 -23.92
C ASN A 149 -17.74 7.18 -23.25
N SER A 150 -16.53 7.27 -22.69
CA SER A 150 -15.86 6.21 -21.93
C SER A 150 -15.58 6.68 -20.51
N LEU A 151 -15.77 5.78 -19.54
CA LEU A 151 -15.41 6.03 -18.15
C LEU A 151 -13.92 5.75 -17.95
N GLU A 152 -13.16 6.79 -17.61
CA GLU A 152 -11.74 6.67 -17.27
C GLU A 152 -11.52 6.80 -15.76
N PRO A 153 -10.65 5.96 -15.16
CA PRO A 153 -10.36 6.06 -13.74
C PRO A 153 -9.46 7.27 -13.46
N ILE A 154 -9.86 8.11 -12.50
CA ILE A 154 -8.99 9.19 -12.00
C ILE A 154 -7.90 8.56 -11.13
N GLN A 155 -6.65 8.54 -11.61
CA GLN A 155 -5.55 7.86 -10.92
C GLN A 155 -5.08 8.61 -9.67
N THR A 156 -4.96 9.94 -9.75
CA THR A 156 -4.46 10.79 -8.66
C THR A 156 -4.94 12.22 -8.88
N LEU A 157 -5.08 12.97 -7.78
CA LEU A 157 -5.31 14.42 -7.80
C LEU A 157 -4.01 15.24 -7.80
N LEU A 158 -2.88 14.56 -7.58
CA LEU A 158 -1.56 15.20 -7.55
C LEU A 158 -0.98 15.31 -8.96
N LEU A 159 -0.16 16.34 -9.15
CA LEU A 159 0.69 16.46 -10.33
C LEU A 159 1.65 15.25 -10.43
N PRO A 160 2.06 14.85 -11.65
CA PRO A 160 2.98 13.71 -11.86
C PRO A 160 4.29 13.81 -11.07
N ALA A 161 4.75 15.02 -10.79
CA ALA A 161 5.87 15.30 -9.91
C ALA A 161 5.55 16.55 -9.06
N PRO A 162 5.88 16.55 -7.75
CA PRO A 162 5.88 17.78 -6.96
C PRO A 162 6.82 18.80 -7.61
N GLN A 163 6.36 20.05 -7.77
CA GLN A 163 7.17 21.12 -8.39
C GLN A 163 8.51 21.30 -7.66
N LYS A 164 8.53 21.13 -6.33
CA LYS A 164 9.77 21.17 -5.53
C LYS A 164 10.78 20.09 -5.96
N ILE A 165 10.37 18.88 -6.36
CA ILE A 165 11.29 17.81 -6.77
C ILE A 165 11.95 18.11 -8.12
N LEU A 166 11.20 18.71 -9.06
CA LEU A 166 11.79 19.23 -10.30
C LEU A 166 12.92 20.23 -10.02
N ASN A 167 12.84 20.88 -8.85
CA ASN A 167 13.81 21.85 -8.37
C ASN A 167 14.71 21.33 -7.23
N THR A 168 14.69 20.03 -6.87
CA THR A 168 15.47 19.50 -5.72
C THR A 168 16.73 18.80 -6.21
N ILE A 169 17.90 19.35 -5.86
CA ILE A 169 19.20 18.76 -6.20
C ILE A 169 19.76 18.02 -4.99
N PHE A 170 20.21 16.77 -5.19
CA PHE A 170 20.98 16.04 -4.19
C PHE A 170 22.46 16.37 -4.31
N CYS A 171 23.03 16.82 -3.19
CA CYS A 171 24.44 17.16 -3.03
C CYS A 171 25.20 15.89 -2.59
N ASN A 172 26.18 15.43 -3.37
CA ASN A 172 27.12 14.36 -2.95
C ASN A 172 28.37 14.94 -2.23
N CYS A 173 28.23 16.07 -1.54
CA CYS A 173 29.38 16.69 -0.89
C CYS A 173 29.89 15.81 0.25
N MET A 174 31.15 15.39 0.18
CA MET A 174 31.75 14.55 1.22
C MET A 174 32.13 15.30 2.50
N LYS A 175 32.27 16.63 2.45
CA LYS A 175 32.72 17.47 3.59
C LYS A 175 31.66 18.46 4.07
N GLY A 176 30.38 18.17 3.83
CA GLY A 176 29.26 19.11 4.03
C GLY A 176 29.08 20.05 2.84
N CYS A 177 27.87 20.60 2.66
CA CYS A 177 27.56 21.48 1.54
C CYS A 177 27.98 22.93 1.89
N ASN A 178 29.14 23.39 1.37
CA ASN A 178 29.64 24.77 1.48
C ASN A 178 29.42 25.55 0.14
N TYR A 179 30.11 26.67 -0.10
CA TYR A 179 30.00 27.52 -1.29
C TYR A 179 30.24 26.77 -2.61
N ASN A 180 31.01 25.67 -2.59
CA ASN A 180 31.26 24.82 -3.75
C ASN A 180 30.16 23.78 -4.01
N CYS A 181 29.13 23.70 -3.16
CA CYS A 181 28.04 22.77 -3.37
C CYS A 181 27.20 23.17 -4.60
N GLY A 182 26.92 22.21 -5.48
CA GLY A 182 26.02 22.40 -6.62
C GLY A 182 24.65 22.95 -6.21
N CYS A 183 24.05 22.44 -5.11
CA CYS A 183 22.79 22.94 -4.57
C CYS A 183 22.88 24.42 -4.18
N LYS A 184 23.96 24.82 -3.49
CA LYS A 184 24.16 26.21 -3.03
C LYS A 184 24.42 27.17 -4.19
N ARG A 185 25.15 26.73 -5.22
CA ARG A 185 25.42 27.51 -6.45
C ARG A 185 24.16 27.90 -7.21
N VAL A 186 23.11 27.07 -7.14
CA VAL A 186 21.82 27.35 -7.77
C VAL A 186 20.76 27.86 -6.78
N GLY A 187 21.17 28.22 -5.56
CA GLY A 187 20.27 28.80 -4.54
C GLY A 187 19.29 27.81 -3.91
N LEU A 188 19.56 26.51 -3.93
CA LEU A 188 18.68 25.47 -3.38
C LEU A 188 19.14 24.96 -2.01
N PHE A 189 18.17 24.62 -1.17
CA PHE A 189 18.41 23.92 0.09
C PHE A 189 18.75 22.44 -0.16
N CYS A 190 19.68 21.92 0.64
CA CYS A 190 20.00 20.50 0.59
C CYS A 190 18.90 19.69 1.30
N SER A 191 18.56 18.51 0.78
CA SER A 191 17.55 17.65 1.41
C SER A 191 18.10 16.91 2.63
N GLN A 192 17.21 16.45 3.52
CA GLN A 192 17.58 15.61 4.67
C GLN A 192 18.15 14.24 4.26
N VAL A 193 17.96 13.83 3.00
CA VAL A 193 18.45 12.56 2.45
C VAL A 193 19.95 12.62 2.10
N CYS A 194 20.53 13.82 2.02
CA CYS A 194 21.96 14.03 1.78
C CYS A 194 22.79 13.50 2.96
N SER A 195 23.63 12.49 2.71
CA SER A 195 24.34 11.74 3.74
C SER A 195 25.16 12.60 4.71
N ASN A 196 25.83 13.64 4.20
CA ASN A 196 26.79 14.42 5.00
C ASN A 196 26.30 15.82 5.38
N CYS A 197 25.24 16.31 4.74
CA CYS A 197 24.69 17.62 5.06
C CYS A 197 23.37 17.55 5.82
N GLN A 198 22.57 16.48 5.65
CA GLN A 198 21.32 16.26 6.38
C GLN A 198 20.39 17.50 6.38
N GLY A 199 20.40 18.27 5.29
CA GLY A 199 19.65 19.52 5.15
C GLY A 199 20.18 20.74 5.91
N LYS A 200 21.30 20.63 6.64
CA LYS A 200 21.95 21.76 7.31
C LYS A 200 22.83 22.54 6.32
N SER A 201 22.24 23.55 5.69
CA SER A 201 22.99 24.53 4.91
C SER A 201 23.37 25.69 5.83
N TYR A 202 24.63 25.78 6.26
CA TYR A 202 25.10 26.93 7.03
C TYR A 202 25.16 28.16 6.11
N SER A 203 24.08 28.94 6.05
CA SER A 203 24.02 30.42 6.16
C SER A 203 22.65 30.94 5.70
N ASN A 204 22.00 31.63 6.64
CA ASN A 204 20.91 32.60 6.56
C ASN A 204 19.46 32.10 6.43
N VAL A 205 18.77 32.28 7.56
CA VAL A 205 17.34 32.25 7.87
C VAL A 205 16.42 32.58 6.69
N GLU A 206 15.55 31.63 6.36
CA GLU A 206 14.13 31.93 6.19
C GLU A 206 13.39 31.13 7.25
N SER A 207 12.70 31.84 8.14
CA SER A 207 11.71 31.25 9.03
C SER A 207 10.63 30.61 8.16
N SER A 208 10.58 29.29 8.16
CA SER A 208 9.47 28.54 7.60
C SER A 208 8.18 28.96 8.31
N THR A 209 7.41 29.84 7.67
CA THR A 209 5.99 29.94 7.95
C THR A 209 5.37 28.63 7.46
N THR A 210 4.94 27.84 8.46
CA THR A 210 3.91 26.80 8.41
C THR A 210 3.95 25.83 7.23
N ASP A 211 4.53 24.65 7.48
CA ASP A 211 3.93 23.33 7.22
C ASP A 211 5.03 22.28 6.94
N GLU A 212 5.88 22.01 7.94
CA GLU A 212 6.62 20.75 7.98
C GLU A 212 6.65 20.23 9.41
N ALA A 213 5.79 19.24 9.68
CA ALA A 213 5.99 18.35 10.82
C ALA A 213 7.24 17.52 10.55
N ALA A 214 8.38 17.96 11.09
CA ALA A 214 9.55 17.12 11.24
C ALA A 214 9.15 15.87 12.04
N TYR A 215 8.97 14.74 11.36
CA TYR A 215 8.62 13.50 12.03
C TYR A 215 9.84 12.98 12.79
N ASP A 216 9.76 12.98 14.12
CA ASP A 216 10.79 12.43 15.00
C ASP A 216 10.99 10.93 14.70
N ILE A 217 12.23 10.57 14.36
CA ILE A 217 12.62 9.27 13.80
C ILE A 217 13.09 8.30 14.90
N ASN A 218 13.04 8.70 16.18
CA ASN A 218 13.75 7.98 17.23
C ASN A 218 12.95 6.92 18.01
N GLU A 219 11.75 6.55 17.55
CA GLU A 219 11.00 5.45 18.16
C GLU A 219 11.24 4.15 17.39
N LYS A 220 11.83 3.16 18.07
CA LYS A 220 12.09 1.79 17.57
C LYS A 220 10.90 1.30 16.76
N ILE A 221 11.07 1.24 15.44
CA ILE A 221 10.16 0.55 14.53
C ILE A 221 10.27 -0.93 14.90
N SER A 222 9.36 -1.39 15.77
CA SER A 222 9.23 -2.80 16.13
C SER A 222 9.08 -3.62 14.85
N ASP A 223 10.07 -4.50 14.66
CA ASP A 223 10.12 -5.71 13.86
C ASP A 223 9.00 -5.94 12.85
N SER A 224 9.14 -5.24 11.73
CA SER A 224 8.65 -5.66 10.41
C SER A 224 9.28 -6.99 9.94
N SER A 225 10.15 -7.64 10.72
CA SER A 225 10.57 -9.02 10.50
C SER A 225 9.37 -9.96 10.54
N PHE A 226 8.29 -9.63 11.28
CA PHE A 226 7.07 -10.45 11.31
C PHE A 226 6.49 -10.74 9.92
N PHE A 227 6.50 -9.76 9.00
CA PHE A 227 5.99 -9.97 7.63
C PHE A 227 6.99 -10.68 6.71
N LEU A 228 8.30 -10.61 7.00
CA LEU A 228 9.32 -11.29 6.22
C LEU A 228 9.48 -12.75 6.69
N GLU A 229 9.49 -12.99 7.99
CA GLU A 229 9.50 -14.32 8.62
C GLU A 229 8.21 -15.07 8.29
N GLN A 230 7.03 -14.44 8.41
CA GLN A 230 5.78 -15.07 7.99
C GLN A 230 5.70 -15.31 6.47
N SER A 231 6.43 -14.53 5.66
CA SER A 231 6.53 -14.81 4.22
C SER A 231 7.42 -16.00 3.91
N ILE A 232 8.44 -16.26 4.72
CA ILE A 232 9.33 -17.43 4.63
C ILE A 232 8.59 -18.68 5.12
N GLU A 233 7.88 -18.60 6.25
CA GLU A 233 7.06 -19.71 6.77
C GLU A 233 5.96 -20.12 5.79
N ILE A 234 5.24 -19.16 5.19
CA ILE A 234 4.17 -19.46 4.20
C ILE A 234 4.74 -20.08 2.91
N GLN A 235 5.97 -19.72 2.50
CA GLN A 235 6.63 -20.35 1.35
C GLN A 235 7.01 -21.81 1.67
N GLN A 236 7.56 -22.06 2.87
CA GLN A 236 7.92 -23.41 3.31
C GLN A 236 6.70 -24.33 3.51
N GLN A 237 5.55 -23.76 3.89
CA GLN A 237 4.30 -24.50 4.06
C GLN A 237 3.62 -24.79 2.72
N GLY A 238 3.70 -23.86 1.76
CA GLY A 238 3.24 -24.10 0.39
C GLY A 238 4.05 -25.17 -0.35
N GLU A 239 5.37 -25.20 -0.17
CA GLU A 239 6.24 -26.23 -0.76
C GLU A 239 6.00 -27.62 -0.14
N LYS A 240 5.64 -27.70 1.15
CA LYS A 240 5.24 -28.96 1.80
C LYS A 240 3.89 -29.47 1.32
N GLU A 241 2.87 -28.62 1.25
CA GLU A 241 1.54 -28.98 0.76
C GLU A 241 1.60 -29.43 -0.72
N GLU A 242 2.43 -28.78 -1.55
CA GLU A 242 2.63 -29.16 -2.95
C GLU A 242 3.39 -30.49 -3.10
N SER A 243 4.30 -30.82 -2.17
CA SER A 243 4.99 -32.11 -2.15
C SER A 243 4.11 -33.27 -1.65
N GLU A 244 3.19 -33.01 -0.71
CA GLU A 244 2.23 -34.00 -0.21
C GLU A 244 1.12 -34.28 -1.25
N GLU A 245 0.65 -33.25 -1.97
CA GLU A 245 -0.30 -33.44 -3.08
C GLU A 245 0.32 -34.19 -4.27
N GLN A 246 1.61 -33.98 -4.56
CA GLN A 246 2.34 -34.76 -5.58
C GLN A 246 2.56 -36.22 -5.14
N HIS A 247 2.70 -36.50 -3.85
CA HIS A 247 2.82 -37.86 -3.34
C HIS A 247 1.48 -38.62 -3.41
N ILE A 248 0.39 -37.96 -3.03
CA ILE A 248 -0.98 -38.52 -3.07
C ILE A 248 -1.41 -38.83 -4.51
N THR A 249 -1.08 -37.95 -5.46
CA THR A 249 -1.43 -38.15 -6.88
C THR A 249 -0.61 -39.25 -7.56
N VAL A 250 0.59 -39.57 -7.06
CA VAL A 250 1.40 -40.70 -7.55
C VAL A 250 0.89 -42.02 -6.96
N GLU A 251 0.57 -42.07 -5.67
CA GLU A 251 -0.02 -43.26 -5.04
C GLU A 251 -1.40 -43.62 -5.62
N GLU A 252 -2.27 -42.64 -5.88
CA GLU A 252 -3.55 -42.88 -6.56
C GLU A 252 -3.40 -43.35 -8.02
N SER A 253 -2.23 -43.19 -8.63
CA SER A 253 -1.97 -43.66 -10.00
C SER A 253 -1.36 -45.06 -10.07
N GLU A 254 -0.72 -45.53 -9.00
CA GLU A 254 -0.14 -46.88 -8.91
C GLU A 254 -1.19 -47.95 -8.55
N ASP A 255 -2.24 -47.58 -7.81
CA ASP A 255 -3.34 -48.49 -7.43
C ASP A 255 -4.28 -48.90 -8.59
N TYR A 256 -4.13 -48.33 -9.79
CA TYR A 256 -4.93 -48.69 -10.98
C TYR A 256 -4.20 -49.60 -11.98
N LEU A 257 -2.99 -50.07 -11.68
CA LEU A 257 -2.19 -50.89 -12.61
C LEU A 257 -2.04 -52.37 -12.22
N ASP A 258 -2.66 -52.84 -11.13
CA ASP A 258 -2.53 -54.23 -10.66
C ASP A 258 -3.79 -55.11 -10.85
N ASP A 259 -4.77 -54.66 -11.64
CA ASP A 259 -5.93 -55.48 -12.05
C ASP A 259 -6.11 -55.43 -13.58
N SER A 260 -5.25 -56.15 -14.31
CA SER A 260 -5.45 -56.54 -15.73
C SER A 260 -4.63 -57.79 -16.09
#